data_AF-A0A1I2GI46-F1
#
_entry.id   AF-A0A1I2GI46-F1
#
_cell.length_a   1.000
_cell.length_b   1.000
_cell.length_c   1.000
_cell.angle_alpha   90.00
_cell.angle_beta   90.00
_cell.angle_gamma   90.00
#
_symmetry.space_group_name_H-M   'P 1'
#
loop_
_entity.id
_entity.type
_entity.pdbx_description
1 polymer ?
#
loop_
_entity_poly.entity_id
_entity_poly.type
_entity_poly.pdbx_seq_one_letter_code
_entity_poly.pdbx_strand_id
1 'polypeptide(L)' 'MNSVQESRRYMDNARELLREKAGKQNGQYHDRKYVRMAGNTAYNGILVALDSLLEEKKKGRKDPGPQRRTVPGGDVV' A
#
# COMPACT_ATOMS: atom_id res chain seq x y z
N MET A 1 -8.10 6.75 -1.07
CA MET A 1 -6.96 6.95 -1.99
C MET A 1 -6.64 5.61 -2.62
N ASN A 2 -6.40 5.54 -3.92
CA ASN A 2 -6.06 4.28 -4.58
C ASN A 2 -4.57 3.98 -4.35
N SER A 3 -4.27 3.24 -3.28
CA SER A 3 -2.90 2.96 -2.84
C SER A 3 -2.06 2.23 -3.89
N VAL A 4 -2.70 1.47 -4.79
CA VAL A 4 -2.04 0.83 -5.94
C VAL A 4 -1.57 1.88 -6.95
N GLN A 5 -2.39 2.92 -7.19
CA GLN A 5 -2.00 4.03 -8.06
C GLN A 5 -0.83 4.83 -7.45
N GLU A 6 -0.83 5.02 -6.13
CA GLU A 6 0.26 5.70 -5.45
C GLU A 6 1.56 4.88 -5.49
N SER A 7 1.48 3.57 -5.24
CA SER A 7 2.61 2.64 -5.39
C SER A 7 3.21 2.67 -6.80
N ARG A 8 2.37 2.73 -7.84
CA ARG A 8 2.85 2.90 -9.24
C ARG A 8 3.62 4.21 -9.42
N ARG A 9 3.17 5.30 -8.81
CA ARG A 9 3.89 6.57 -8.85
C ARG A 9 5.29 6.48 -8.24
N TYR A 10 5.44 5.76 -7.13
CA TYR A 10 6.76 5.46 -6.55
C TYR A 10 7.64 4.66 -7.52
N MET A 11 7.07 3.65 -8.19
CA MET A 11 7.80 2.85 -9.19
C MET A 11 8.27 3.71 -10.38
N ASP A 12 7.39 4.58 -10.88
CA ASP A 12 7.69 5.46 -12.01
C ASP A 12 8.78 6.48 -11.64
N ASN A 13 8.71 7.08 -10.45
CA ASN A 13 9.73 7.99 -9.93
C ASN A 13 11.10 7.29 -9.77
N ALA A 14 11.10 6.04 -9.28
CA ALA A 14 12.33 5.25 -9.17
C ALA A 14 12.95 4.99 -10.55
N ARG A 15 12.12 4.67 -11.55
CA ARG A 15 12.56 4.44 -12.93
C ARG A 15 13.11 5.72 -13.57
N GLU A 16 12.48 6.86 -13.32
CA GLU A 16 12.92 8.17 -13.78
C GLU A 16 14.26 8.56 -13.16
N LEU A 17 14.44 8.37 -11.86
CA LEU A 17 15.72 8.58 -11.17
C LEU A 17 16.87 7.78 -11.80
N LEU A 18 16.62 6.50 -12.11
CA LEU A 18 17.62 5.67 -12.78
C LEU A 18 17.91 6.13 -14.21
N ARG A 19 16.88 6.57 -14.93
CA ARG A 19 17.00 7.01 -16.33
C ARG A 19 17.74 8.34 -16.45
N GLU A 20 17.40 9.31 -15.63
CA GLU A 20 17.89 10.68 -15.77
C GLU A 20 19.19 10.92 -15.02
N LYS A 21 19.33 10.34 -13.82
CA LYS A 21 20.36 10.77 -12.86
C LYS A 21 21.38 9.69 -12.53
N ALA A 22 21.03 8.40 -12.65
CA ALA A 22 21.95 7.32 -12.29
C ALA A 22 23.10 7.06 -13.28
N GLY A 23 23.21 7.87 -14.34
CA GLY A 23 24.36 7.86 -15.25
C GLY A 23 24.56 6.50 -15.92
N LYS A 24 23.53 5.98 -16.58
CA LYS A 24 23.57 4.67 -17.24
C LYS A 24 24.59 4.68 -18.39
N GLN A 25 25.68 3.93 -18.25
CA GLN A 25 26.67 3.71 -19.32
C GLN A 25 26.98 2.22 -19.45
N ASN A 26 27.00 1.71 -20.67
CA ASN A 26 27.24 0.29 -20.97
C ASN A 26 26.35 -0.68 -20.17
N GLY A 27 25.09 -0.29 -19.93
CA GLY A 27 24.13 -1.09 -19.18
C GLY A 27 24.26 -1.02 -17.66
N GLN A 28 25.27 -0.33 -17.12
CA GLN A 28 25.51 -0.20 -15.69
C GLN A 28 25.21 1.22 -15.20
N TYR A 29 24.69 1.33 -13.98
CA TYR A 29 24.45 2.60 -13.31
C TYR A 29 25.66 2.98 -12.46
N HIS A 30 26.27 4.11 -12.75
CA HIS A 30 27.53 4.52 -12.10
C HIS A 30 27.32 5.43 -10.90
N ASP A 31 26.22 6.19 -10.88
CA ASP A 31 25.94 7.07 -9.74
C ASP A 31 25.22 6.32 -8.60
N ARG A 32 26.03 5.89 -7.62
CA ARG A 32 25.56 5.17 -6.44
C ARG A 32 24.51 5.95 -5.64
N LYS A 33 24.55 7.29 -5.63
CA LYS A 33 23.57 8.11 -4.90
C LYS A 33 22.19 7.93 -5.51
N TYR A 34 22.09 8.05 -6.83
CA TYR A 34 20.81 7.90 -7.52
C TYR A 34 20.33 6.45 -7.59
N VAL A 35 21.24 5.47 -7.65
CA VAL A 35 20.88 4.05 -7.51
C VAL A 35 20.24 3.77 -6.15
N ARG A 36 20.84 4.26 -5.06
CA ARG A 36 20.29 4.10 -3.70
C ARG A 36 18.95 4.82 -3.54
N MET A 37 18.82 6.04 -4.06
CA MET A 37 17.56 6.77 -4.01
C MET A 37 16.45 6.05 -4.77
N ALA A 38 16.72 5.59 -5.99
CA ALA A 38 15.75 4.80 -6.76
C ALA A 38 15.35 3.51 -6.03
N GLY A 39 16.32 2.80 -5.43
CA GLY A 39 16.05 1.60 -4.63
C GLY A 39 15.14 1.88 -3.43
N ASN A 40 15.42 2.94 -2.67
CA ASN A 40 14.57 3.35 -1.54
C ASN A 40 13.16 3.77 -1.99
N THR A 41 13.06 4.54 -3.09
CA THR A 41 11.77 4.97 -3.64
C THR A 41 10.93 3.76 -4.07
N ALA A 42 11.54 2.79 -4.76
CA ALA A 42 10.86 1.55 -5.13
C ALA A 42 10.43 0.76 -3.90
N TYR A 43 11.31 0.56 -2.92
CA TYR A 43 10.99 -0.17 -1.69
C TYR A 43 9.79 0.45 -0.95
N ASN A 44 9.78 1.77 -0.79
CA ASN A 44 8.65 2.49 -0.19
C ASN A 44 7.36 2.33 -0.99
N GLY A 45 7.43 2.32 -2.32
CA GLY A 45 6.27 2.04 -3.17
C GLY A 45 5.66 0.65 -2.94
N ILE A 46 6.50 -0.37 -2.69
CA ILE A 46 6.02 -1.72 -2.37
C ILE A 46 5.34 -1.71 -1.00
N LEU A 47 5.93 -1.05 -0.01
CA LEU A 47 5.34 -0.94 1.32
C LEU A 47 3.94 -0.31 1.28
N VAL A 48 3.76 0.77 0.50
CA VAL A 48 2.44 1.40 0.32
C VAL A 48 1.40 0.43 -0.27
N ALA A 49 1.81 -0.41 -1.22
CA ALA A 49 0.91 -1.43 -1.78
C ALA A 49 0.58 -2.52 -0.76
N LEU A 50 1.58 -2.96 0.01
CA LEU A 50 1.41 -3.98 1.05
C LEU A 50 0.54 -3.48 2.20
N ASP A 51 0.74 -2.25 2.66
CA ASP A 51 -0.08 -1.63 3.70
C ASP A 51 -1.54 -1.60 3.26
N SER A 52 -1.82 -1.22 2.01
CA SER A 52 -3.18 -1.26 1.48
C SER A 52 -3.77 -2.68 1.46
N LEU A 53 -3.00 -3.68 1.06
CA LEU A 53 -3.44 -5.07 1.00
C LEU A 53 -3.70 -5.64 2.41
N LEU A 54 -2.88 -5.25 3.39
CA LEU A 54 -2.95 -5.74 4.76
C LEU A 54 -3.99 -4.99 5.60
N GLU A 55 -4.21 -3.69 5.36
CA GLU A 55 -5.29 -2.91 5.96
C GLU A 55 -6.67 -3.44 5.54
N GLU A 56 -6.83 -3.83 4.27
CA GLU A 56 -8.07 -4.50 3.83
C GLU A 56 -8.32 -5.81 4.59
N LYS A 57 -7.27 -6.56 4.96
CA LYS A 57 -7.39 -7.79 5.76
C LYS A 57 -7.75 -7.55 7.23
N LYS A 58 -7.36 -6.41 7.81
CA LYS A 58 -7.74 -6.05 9.20
C LYS A 58 -9.21 -5.66 9.33
N LYS A 59 -9.85 -5.28 8.23
CA LYS A 59 -11.31 -5.06 8.18
C LYS A 59 -12.04 -6.40 8.05
N GLY A 60 -11.74 -7.32 8.98
CA GLY A 60 -12.57 -8.49 9.23
C GLY A 60 -14.01 -8.04 9.43
N ARG A 61 -14.93 -8.73 8.77
CA ARG A 61 -16.38 -8.58 8.92
C ARG A 61 -16.67 -8.38 10.41
N LYS A 62 -17.21 -7.21 10.79
CA LYS A 62 -17.97 -7.11 12.05
C LYS A 62 -19.06 -8.16 11.91
N ASP A 63 -18.93 -9.27 12.61
CA ASP A 63 -20.07 -10.15 12.85
C ASP A 63 -21.15 -9.24 13.44
N PRO A 64 -22.32 -9.07 12.78
CA PRO A 64 -23.44 -8.46 13.45
C PRO A 64 -23.84 -9.46 14.54
N GLY A 65 -23.24 -9.31 15.72
CA GLY A 65 -23.63 -10.04 16.91
C GLY A 65 -25.17 -9.98 17.04
N PRO A 66 -25.79 -11.03 17.59
CA PRO A 66 -27.22 -11.25 17.44
C PRO A 66 -27.97 -10.00 17.89
N GLN A 67 -28.69 -9.35 16.97
CA GLN A 67 -29.69 -8.35 17.34
C GLN A 67 -30.68 -9.08 18.24
N ARG A 68 -30.57 -8.85 19.56
CA ARG A 68 -31.60 -9.25 20.51
C ARG A 68 -32.89 -8.58 20.05
N ARG A 69 -33.77 -9.36 19.41
CA ARG A 69 -35.15 -8.95 19.17
C ARG A 69 -35.78 -8.80 20.54
N THR A 70 -35.90 -7.57 21.02
CA THR A 70 -36.84 -7.25 22.09
C THR A 70 -38.23 -7.52 21.53
N VAL A 71 -38.85 -8.61 21.96
CA VAL A 71 -40.27 -8.86 21.73
C VAL A 71 -41.07 -7.88 22.59
N PRO A 72 -42.01 -7.10 22.03
CA PRO A 72 -42.92 -6.30 22.84
C PRO A 72 -44.02 -7.23 23.36
N GLY A 73 -44.27 -7.20 24.67
CA GLY A 73 -45.36 -7.95 25.31
C GLY A 73 -44.89 -9.19 26.05
N GLY A 74 -44.36 -8.99 27.27
CA GLY A 74 -44.28 -10.04 28.28
C GLY A 74 -45.32 -9.72 29.33
N ASP A 75 -46.47 -10.39 29.26
CA ASP A 75 -47.44 -10.40 30.35
C ASP A 75 -46.79 -11.06 31.58
N VAL A 76 -46.85 -10.34 32.69
CA VAL A 76 -46.53 -10.84 34.02
C VAL A 76 -47.70 -11.69 34.52
N VAL A 77 -47.42 -12.95 34.85
CA VAL A 77 -48.22 -13.77 35.77
C VAL A 77 -47.45 -13.95 37.06
#